data_AF-A0A955CKX6-F1
#
_entry.id   AF-A0A955CKX6-F1
#
_cell.length_a   1.000
_cell.length_b   1.000
_cell.length_c   1.000
_cell.angle_alpha   90.00
_cell.angle_beta   90.00
_cell.angle_gamma   90.00
#
_symmetry.space_group_name_H-M   'P 1'
#
loop_
_entity.id
_entity.type
_entity.pdbx_description
1 polymer ?
#
loop_
_entity_poly.entity_id
_entity_poly.type
_entity_poly.pdbx_seq_one_letter_code
_entity_poly.pdbx_strand_id
1 'polypeptide(L)'
;MTTCYLRWAITSCCLVGICGIGNAQEVTRQREDLKEPLYRVASPEAAELAAPAESNPVQQATVEAPADVSESPSRERPKIDPTLRTANASSAATTAGIPSTALAATDSQPKTIKDPQLMLALADAEKSLHQINQEIKDYTCLMIKREQVEGKIIGPDFIQTKVRHAVVENGKIVKPFSVYLKFLKPTSKRGREVLYLHGVNDCKVCIREAGWKGNLGAHWLHRSSPLVMKENRHEIHEIGIENLTRRLLEQGHAKDGNVAGVDYTATYGTGAELNSRPCRYLEVNFKTRKPVNESKRVLVLFDEELNIPVRYAAYDWSDRILEEYTYMKIQTNVGLTDMDFNAKNPNYNLK
;
A
#
# COMPACT_ATOMS: atom_id res chain seq x y z
N MET A 1 16.76 -64.54 61.28
CA MET A 1 17.81 -63.56 60.88
C MET A 1 17.11 -62.22 60.67
N THR A 2 16.52 -61.56 61.67
CA THR A 2 17.07 -60.93 62.88
C THR A 2 17.97 -59.72 62.59
N THR A 3 17.36 -58.53 62.68
CA THR A 3 17.86 -57.23 63.21
C THR A 3 19.15 -56.60 62.67
N CYS A 4 19.07 -55.33 62.21
CA CYS A 4 19.91 -54.23 62.72
C CYS A 4 19.54 -52.83 62.14
N TYR A 5 19.15 -51.91 63.04
CA TYR A 5 19.44 -50.45 63.17
C TYR A 5 19.46 -49.47 61.98
N LEU A 6 19.35 -48.14 62.10
CA LEU A 6 18.68 -47.14 62.96
C LEU A 6 19.27 -45.76 62.55
N ARG A 7 18.41 -44.78 62.23
CA ARG A 7 18.52 -43.30 62.45
C ARG A 7 19.59 -42.38 61.81
N TRP A 8 19.13 -41.11 61.70
CA TRP A 8 19.74 -39.77 61.51
C TRP A 8 19.57 -39.18 60.09
N ALA A 9 18.60 -38.31 59.79
CA ALA A 9 18.28 -36.93 60.24
C ALA A 9 19.04 -35.81 59.47
N ILE A 10 18.31 -34.70 59.20
CA ILE A 10 18.74 -33.35 58.77
C ILE A 10 19.26 -33.26 57.29
N THR A 11 18.99 -32.30 56.40
CA THR A 11 18.58 -30.89 56.48
C THR A 11 18.06 -30.40 55.11
N SER A 12 17.16 -29.42 55.16
CA SER A 12 16.70 -28.47 54.13
C SER A 12 17.74 -28.02 53.07
N CYS A 13 17.29 -27.84 51.81
CA CYS A 13 17.75 -26.71 51.00
C CYS A 13 16.72 -26.36 49.91
N CYS A 14 16.02 -25.24 50.12
CA CYS A 14 15.35 -24.50 49.06
C CYS A 14 16.38 -24.04 48.02
N LEU A 15 16.09 -24.26 46.74
CA LEU A 15 16.68 -23.48 45.66
C LEU A 15 15.56 -23.01 44.75
N VAL A 16 15.10 -21.78 45.05
CA VAL A 16 14.37 -20.93 44.13
C VAL A 16 15.35 -20.52 43.04
N GLY A 17 15.13 -21.02 41.82
CA GLY A 17 15.84 -20.60 40.61
C GLY A 17 14.86 -19.89 39.69
N ILE A 18 14.93 -18.56 39.72
CA ILE A 18 14.20 -17.60 38.90
C ILE A 18 14.37 -17.94 37.41
N CYS A 19 13.31 -18.42 36.76
CA CYS A 19 13.26 -18.50 35.31
C CYS A 19 11.80 -18.35 34.85
N GLY A 20 11.50 -17.30 34.07
CA GLY A 20 10.33 -17.32 33.18
C GLY A 20 9.32 -16.18 33.20
N ILE A 21 9.53 -15.06 33.90
CA ILE A 21 8.52 -13.97 33.88
C ILE A 21 8.64 -13.08 32.61
N GLY A 22 9.83 -13.00 31.99
CA GLY A 22 10.04 -12.17 30.79
C GLY A 22 9.29 -12.63 29.54
N ASN A 23 9.12 -13.94 29.33
CA ASN A 23 8.52 -14.47 28.11
C ASN A 23 6.99 -14.39 28.08
N ALA A 24 6.31 -14.43 29.23
CA ALA A 24 4.85 -14.44 29.26
C ALA A 24 4.25 -13.08 28.87
N GLN A 25 4.84 -11.97 29.35
CA GLN A 25 4.37 -10.62 29.04
C GLN A 25 4.61 -10.23 27.58
N GLU A 26 5.76 -10.59 27.01
CA GLU A 26 6.08 -10.31 25.61
C GLU A 26 5.23 -11.13 24.64
N VAL A 27 5.00 -12.43 24.93
CA VAL A 27 4.09 -13.27 24.14
C VAL A 27 2.64 -12.81 24.27
N THR A 28 2.23 -12.29 25.42
CA THR A 28 0.87 -11.75 25.62
C THR A 28 0.67 -10.43 24.87
N ARG A 29 1.63 -9.50 24.93
CA ARG A 29 1.62 -8.26 24.13
C ARG A 29 1.61 -8.54 22.62
N GLN A 30 2.46 -9.46 22.15
CA GLN A 30 2.45 -9.88 20.74
C GLN A 30 1.09 -10.49 20.32
N ARG A 31 0.35 -11.14 21.23
CA ARG A 31 -0.98 -11.69 20.93
C ARG A 31 -2.09 -10.64 20.90
N GLU A 32 -2.03 -9.63 21.75
CA GLU A 32 -2.97 -8.49 21.72
C GLU A 32 -2.79 -7.63 20.47
N ASP A 33 -1.56 -7.46 20.01
CA ASP A 33 -1.19 -6.69 18.83
C ASP A 33 -1.65 -7.31 17.50
N LEU A 34 -2.06 -8.57 17.52
CA LEU A 34 -2.49 -9.33 16.35
C LEU A 34 -4.03 -9.51 16.33
N LYS A 35 -4.78 -8.49 16.74
CA LYS A 35 -6.24 -8.42 16.59
C LYS A 35 -6.59 -7.66 15.32
N GLU A 36 -7.73 -7.97 14.72
CA GLU A 36 -8.22 -7.19 13.57
C GLU A 36 -8.36 -5.72 13.96
N PRO A 37 -8.03 -4.80 13.03
CA PRO A 37 -8.03 -3.39 13.33
C PRO A 37 -9.47 -2.92 13.54
N LEU A 38 -9.70 -2.18 14.62
CA LEU A 38 -10.94 -1.46 14.78
C LEU A 38 -10.81 -0.14 14.04
N TYR A 39 -11.69 0.09 13.08
CA TYR A 39 -11.81 1.38 12.44
C TYR A 39 -13.25 1.88 12.55
N ARG A 40 -13.39 3.20 12.59
CA ARG A 40 -14.67 3.88 12.57
C ARG A 40 -14.55 5.03 11.58
N VAL A 41 -15.61 5.24 10.82
CA VAL A 41 -15.81 6.47 10.06
C VAL A 41 -16.97 7.16 10.77
N ALA A 42 -16.78 8.41 11.20
CA ALA A 42 -17.89 9.17 11.77
C ALA A 42 -19.04 9.21 10.73
N SER A 43 -20.26 8.87 11.16
CA SER A 43 -21.45 9.09 10.33
C SER A 43 -21.50 10.59 9.99
N PRO A 44 -21.84 10.99 8.75
CA PRO A 44 -21.97 12.41 8.39
C PRO A 44 -22.84 13.20 9.38
N GLU A 45 -23.84 12.54 9.95
CA GLU A 45 -24.78 13.08 10.95
C GLU A 45 -24.13 13.42 12.31
N ALA A 46 -23.01 12.77 12.65
CA ALA A 46 -22.28 13.04 13.90
C ALA A 46 -21.32 14.23 13.78
N ALA A 47 -20.90 14.60 12.56
CA ALA A 47 -20.04 15.75 12.32
C ALA A 47 -20.79 17.09 12.43
N GLU A 48 -22.09 17.09 12.13
CA GLU A 48 -22.95 18.29 12.21
C GLU A 48 -23.25 18.69 13.67
N LEU A 49 -23.27 17.73 14.60
CA LEU A 49 -23.43 17.97 16.04
C LEU A 49 -22.17 18.50 16.74
N ALA A 50 -21.02 18.51 16.06
CA ALA A 50 -19.73 18.92 16.63
C ALA A 50 -19.23 20.28 16.12
N ALA A 51 -19.96 20.95 15.23
CA ALA A 51 -19.60 22.29 14.77
C ALA A 51 -19.94 23.34 15.86
N PRO A 52 -18.98 24.16 16.32
CA PRO A 52 -19.29 25.26 17.22
C PRO A 52 -20.13 26.31 16.47
N ALA A 53 -21.20 26.77 17.13
CA ALA A 53 -22.13 27.76 16.62
C ALA A 53 -21.42 29.01 16.08
N GLU A 54 -21.71 29.37 14.83
CA GLU A 54 -21.28 30.59 14.18
C GLU A 54 -21.73 31.83 14.97
N SER A 55 -20.78 32.71 15.30
CA SER A 55 -21.06 34.11 15.64
C SER A 55 -20.75 35.00 14.44
N ASN A 56 -21.80 35.61 13.91
CA ASN A 56 -21.88 36.48 12.73
C ASN A 56 -21.41 37.94 13.05
N PRO A 57 -21.42 38.92 12.12
CA PRO A 57 -20.45 39.22 11.05
C PRO A 57 -19.75 40.60 11.23
N VAL A 58 -18.59 40.84 10.60
CA VAL A 58 -18.05 42.22 10.43
C VAL A 58 -17.70 42.50 8.96
N GLN A 59 -18.55 43.36 8.40
CA GLN A 59 -18.44 44.41 7.39
C GLN A 59 -17.21 44.49 6.45
N GLN A 60 -17.55 44.63 5.17
CA GLN A 60 -16.72 45.07 4.04
C GLN A 60 -16.05 46.43 4.29
N ALA A 61 -14.77 46.52 3.94
CA ALA A 61 -14.12 47.78 3.63
C ALA A 61 -13.34 47.66 2.32
N THR A 62 -13.84 48.40 1.33
CA THR A 62 -13.22 48.72 0.04
C THR A 62 -11.94 49.52 0.27
N VAL A 63 -10.84 49.18 -0.41
CA VAL A 63 -9.70 50.09 -0.55
C VAL A 63 -9.22 50.06 -2.01
N GLU A 64 -9.21 51.26 -2.59
CA GLU A 64 -8.73 51.60 -3.94
C GLU A 64 -7.24 51.37 -4.12
N ALA A 65 -6.87 51.11 -5.39
CA ALA A 65 -5.50 51.10 -5.88
C ALA A 65 -4.91 52.52 -6.00
N PRO A 66 -3.58 52.62 -6.13
CA PRO A 66 -3.04 53.50 -7.15
C PRO A 66 -2.08 52.78 -8.11
N ALA A 67 -2.10 53.26 -9.35
CA ALA A 67 -1.20 52.92 -10.43
C ALA A 67 0.20 53.53 -10.23
N ASP A 68 1.26 52.86 -10.69
CA ASP A 68 2.19 53.47 -11.65
C ASP A 68 3.14 52.46 -12.36
N VAL A 69 3.12 52.57 -13.69
CA VAL A 69 4.14 52.40 -14.75
C VAL A 69 5.47 51.66 -14.48
N SER A 70 5.76 50.65 -15.32
CA SER A 70 7.00 50.60 -16.15
C SER A 70 6.90 49.59 -17.30
N GLU A 71 7.26 50.05 -18.51
CA GLU A 71 7.25 49.33 -19.78
C GLU A 71 8.67 48.85 -20.15
N SER A 72 8.78 47.56 -20.51
CA SER A 72 9.61 46.95 -21.59
C SER A 72 11.16 46.98 -21.51
N PRO A 73 11.91 46.13 -22.27
CA PRO A 73 11.50 45.18 -23.32
C PRO A 73 12.08 43.74 -23.26
N SER A 74 11.34 42.83 -23.90
CA SER A 74 11.76 41.83 -24.90
C SER A 74 13.15 41.17 -24.81
N ARG A 75 13.16 39.85 -24.56
CA ARG A 75 14.29 38.97 -24.94
C ARG A 75 13.80 37.78 -25.77
N GLU A 76 14.38 37.67 -26.95
CA GLU A 76 14.14 36.70 -28.01
C GLU A 76 14.40 35.25 -27.60
N ARG A 77 13.61 34.30 -28.13
CA ARG A 77 13.95 32.87 -28.16
C ARG A 77 14.59 32.54 -29.52
N PRO A 78 15.70 31.79 -29.56
CA PRO A 78 16.22 31.28 -30.82
C PRO A 78 15.35 30.14 -31.36
N LYS A 79 14.99 30.24 -32.64
CA LYS A 79 14.44 29.15 -33.46
C LYS A 79 15.56 28.15 -33.76
N ILE A 80 15.29 26.86 -33.55
CA ILE A 80 16.15 25.77 -34.04
C ILE A 80 15.43 25.14 -35.23
N ASP A 81 16.11 25.18 -36.37
CA ASP A 81 15.80 24.54 -37.64
C ASP A 81 16.34 23.10 -37.64
N PRO A 82 15.56 22.08 -38.02
CA PRO A 82 16.11 20.78 -38.40
C PRO A 82 15.91 20.57 -39.91
N THR A 83 16.90 21.01 -40.68
CA THR A 83 17.17 20.47 -42.02
C THR A 83 18.32 19.46 -41.91
N LEU A 84 18.01 18.16 -42.01
CA LEU A 84 18.89 17.19 -42.64
C LEU A 84 18.14 15.93 -43.06
N ARG A 85 18.27 15.66 -44.36
CA ARG A 85 17.58 14.68 -45.18
C ARG A 85 18.66 13.77 -45.75
N THR A 86 18.48 12.46 -45.61
CA THR A 86 19.11 11.37 -46.40
C THR A 86 18.39 10.09 -45.95
N ALA A 87 17.44 9.47 -46.67
CA ALA A 87 17.51 8.75 -47.95
C ALA A 87 18.65 7.71 -47.98
N ASN A 88 18.51 6.45 -48.40
CA ASN A 88 17.40 5.52 -48.70
C ASN A 88 18.08 4.17 -49.09
N ALA A 89 17.49 3.01 -48.79
CA ALA A 89 17.56 1.73 -49.56
C ALA A 89 16.87 0.63 -48.73
N SER A 90 15.58 0.29 -48.95
CA SER A 90 15.00 -0.57 -50.00
C SER A 90 15.48 -2.02 -50.00
N SER A 91 14.60 -2.93 -49.56
CA SER A 91 14.27 -4.14 -50.32
C SER A 91 12.82 -4.57 -50.02
N ALA A 92 12.15 -5.02 -51.08
CA ALA A 92 10.71 -5.26 -51.18
C ALA A 92 10.32 -6.72 -50.88
N ALA A 93 9.07 -6.94 -50.46
CA ALA A 93 8.22 -8.04 -50.97
C ALA A 93 6.77 -7.96 -50.44
N THR A 94 5.85 -7.76 -51.39
CA THR A 94 4.58 -8.47 -51.61
C THR A 94 3.38 -8.26 -50.68
N THR A 95 2.43 -7.56 -51.29
CA THR A 95 1.01 -7.29 -51.01
C THR A 95 0.13 -8.51 -50.73
N ALA A 96 -0.65 -8.46 -49.65
CA ALA A 96 -1.96 -9.10 -49.54
C ALA A 96 -2.94 -8.10 -48.92
N GLY A 97 -3.99 -7.75 -49.66
CA GLY A 97 -4.93 -6.68 -49.32
C GLY A 97 -5.86 -7.01 -48.16
N ILE A 98 -6.12 -6.01 -47.32
CA ILE A 98 -7.19 -5.97 -46.34
C ILE A 98 -7.95 -4.66 -46.59
N PRO A 99 -9.29 -4.65 -46.68
CA PRO A 99 -10.06 -3.46 -46.99
C PRO A 99 -9.94 -2.41 -45.86
N SER A 100 -9.63 -1.18 -46.28
CA SER A 100 -9.61 0.01 -45.45
C SER A 100 -11.04 0.45 -45.14
N THR A 101 -11.56 0.03 -43.99
CA THR A 101 -12.67 0.73 -43.33
C THR A 101 -12.10 1.83 -42.46
N ALA A 102 -12.27 3.08 -42.88
CA ALA A 102 -11.96 4.26 -42.12
C ALA A 102 -12.73 4.22 -40.78
N LEU A 103 -12.02 3.90 -39.69
CA LEU A 103 -12.54 4.07 -38.35
C LEU A 103 -12.58 5.57 -38.08
N ALA A 104 -13.80 6.11 -37.97
CA ALA A 104 -14.04 7.47 -37.54
C ALA A 104 -13.29 7.71 -36.22
N ALA A 105 -12.31 8.61 -36.26
CA ALA A 105 -11.68 9.16 -35.07
C ALA A 105 -12.78 9.86 -34.27
N THR A 106 -13.32 9.16 -33.27
CA THR A 106 -14.21 9.77 -32.28
C THR A 106 -13.32 10.58 -31.37
N ASP A 107 -13.30 11.89 -31.61
CA ASP A 107 -12.71 12.90 -30.74
C ASP A 107 -13.31 12.75 -29.33
N SER A 108 -12.61 11.98 -28.50
CA SER A 108 -13.00 11.71 -27.12
C SER A 108 -12.35 12.79 -26.27
N GLN A 109 -12.98 13.97 -26.25
CA GLN A 109 -12.61 15.02 -25.31
C GLN A 109 -12.63 14.44 -23.88
N PRO A 110 -11.60 14.67 -23.06
CA PRO A 110 -11.53 14.11 -21.72
C PRO A 110 -12.71 14.59 -20.87
N LYS A 111 -13.54 13.67 -20.38
CA LYS A 111 -14.54 13.98 -19.37
C LYS A 111 -13.82 14.34 -18.07
N THR A 112 -13.71 15.64 -17.81
CA THR A 112 -13.15 16.18 -16.57
C THR A 112 -13.90 15.64 -15.36
N ILE A 113 -13.18 15.15 -14.35
CA ILE A 113 -13.72 14.77 -13.05
C ILE A 113 -14.26 16.04 -12.38
N LYS A 114 -15.55 16.05 -12.03
CA LYS A 114 -16.24 17.24 -11.49
C LYS A 114 -16.57 17.15 -10.00
N ASP A 115 -16.38 15.99 -9.36
CA ASP A 115 -16.71 15.80 -7.95
C ASP A 115 -15.66 16.52 -7.05
N PRO A 116 -16.03 17.58 -6.31
CA PRO A 116 -15.09 18.32 -5.47
C PRO A 116 -14.48 17.47 -4.35
N GLN A 117 -15.24 16.53 -3.78
CA GLN A 117 -14.76 15.67 -2.68
C GLN A 117 -13.69 14.71 -3.18
N LEU A 118 -13.90 14.11 -4.35
CA LEU A 118 -12.89 13.27 -4.98
C LEU A 118 -11.65 14.09 -5.36
N MET A 119 -11.82 15.29 -5.92
CA MET A 119 -10.69 16.15 -6.28
C MET A 119 -9.84 16.56 -5.06
N LEU A 120 -10.47 16.86 -3.91
CA LEU A 120 -9.75 17.12 -2.66
C LEU A 120 -8.95 15.90 -2.19
N ALA A 121 -9.58 14.71 -2.22
CA ALA A 121 -8.91 13.48 -1.83
C ALA A 121 -7.73 13.13 -2.76
N LEU A 122 -7.86 13.38 -4.07
CA LEU A 122 -6.78 13.16 -5.03
C LEU A 122 -5.64 14.16 -4.82
N ALA A 123 -5.93 15.44 -4.62
CA ALA A 123 -4.90 16.43 -4.29
C ALA A 123 -4.13 16.07 -3.01
N ASP A 124 -4.82 15.52 -2.01
CA ASP A 124 -4.17 15.07 -0.78
C ASP A 124 -3.37 13.77 -0.98
N ALA A 125 -3.83 12.85 -1.83
CA ALA A 125 -3.05 11.67 -2.23
C ALA A 125 -1.80 12.05 -3.05
N GLU A 126 -1.86 13.09 -3.90
CA GLU A 126 -0.71 13.63 -4.61
C GLU A 126 0.34 14.18 -3.64
N LYS A 127 -0.09 14.99 -2.66
CA LYS A 127 0.78 15.48 -1.58
C LYS A 127 1.39 14.32 -0.79
N SER A 128 0.59 13.33 -0.44
CA SER A 128 1.03 12.13 0.25
C SER A 128 2.11 11.39 -0.54
N LEU A 129 1.89 11.15 -1.84
CA LEU A 129 2.87 10.49 -2.70
C LEU A 129 4.17 11.30 -2.81
N HIS A 130 4.07 12.63 -2.93
CA HIS A 130 5.23 13.51 -2.94
C HIS A 130 6.06 13.35 -1.67
N GLN A 131 5.40 13.39 -0.51
CA GLN A 131 6.05 13.21 0.80
C GLN A 131 6.68 11.82 0.95
N ILE A 132 5.96 10.76 0.57
CA ILE A 132 6.47 9.38 0.60
C ILE A 132 7.78 9.28 -0.18
N ASN A 133 7.82 9.83 -1.39
CA ASN A 133 8.99 9.75 -2.27
C ASN A 133 10.19 10.57 -1.75
N GLN A 134 9.95 11.62 -0.96
CA GLN A 134 11.01 12.48 -0.44
C GLN A 134 11.53 12.04 0.92
N GLU A 135 10.63 11.60 1.79
CA GLU A 135 10.91 11.44 3.22
C GLU A 135 11.02 9.98 3.66
N ILE A 136 10.38 9.05 2.97
CA ILE A 136 10.33 7.64 3.37
C ILE A 136 11.28 6.82 2.51
N LYS A 137 12.39 6.37 3.10
CA LYS A 137 13.39 5.51 2.44
C LYS A 137 13.11 4.04 2.67
N ASP A 138 12.67 3.71 3.87
CA ASP A 138 12.30 2.39 4.31
C ASP A 138 11.27 2.47 5.44
N TYR A 139 10.60 1.36 5.72
CA TYR A 139 9.75 1.24 6.89
C TYR A 139 9.53 -0.22 7.29
N THR A 140 9.09 -0.38 8.53
CA THR A 140 8.49 -1.63 9.02
C THR A 140 7.06 -1.39 9.45
N CYS A 141 6.22 -2.41 9.32
CA CYS A 141 4.84 -2.34 9.80
C CYS A 141 4.26 -3.74 10.07
N LEU A 142 3.11 -3.76 10.73
CA LEU A 142 2.20 -4.90 10.73
C LEU A 142 1.17 -4.67 9.62
N MET A 143 1.23 -5.46 8.56
CA MET A 143 0.26 -5.45 7.48
C MET A 143 -0.83 -6.50 7.75
N ILE A 144 -2.09 -6.11 7.61
CA ILE A 144 -3.24 -7.01 7.66
C ILE A 144 -3.85 -7.05 6.27
N LYS A 145 -3.85 -8.24 5.66
CA LYS A 145 -4.19 -8.47 4.26
C LYS A 145 -5.35 -9.45 4.14
N ARG A 146 -6.41 -9.07 3.44
CA ARG A 146 -7.52 -9.95 3.08
C ARG A 146 -7.90 -9.70 1.62
N GLU A 147 -8.04 -10.75 0.83
CA GLU A 147 -8.28 -10.64 -0.62
C GLU A 147 -9.24 -11.71 -1.10
N GLN A 148 -10.00 -11.42 -2.14
CA GLN A 148 -10.75 -12.40 -2.91
C GLN A 148 -9.92 -12.85 -4.12
N VAL A 149 -9.56 -14.13 -4.14
CA VAL A 149 -8.82 -14.78 -5.24
C VAL A 149 -9.66 -15.96 -5.73
N GLU A 150 -9.94 -16.01 -7.03
CA GLU A 150 -10.78 -17.06 -7.64
C GLU A 150 -12.13 -17.29 -6.92
N GLY A 151 -12.76 -16.18 -6.48
CA GLY A 151 -14.05 -16.22 -5.77
C GLY A 151 -13.99 -16.65 -4.30
N LYS A 152 -12.80 -16.87 -3.74
CA LYS A 152 -12.59 -17.25 -2.33
C LYS A 152 -11.90 -16.13 -1.58
N ILE A 153 -12.43 -15.81 -0.40
CA ILE A 153 -11.78 -14.85 0.52
C ILE A 153 -10.63 -15.57 1.22
N ILE A 154 -9.43 -15.01 1.09
CA ILE A 154 -8.18 -15.44 1.71
C ILE A 154 -7.78 -14.42 2.77
N GLY A 155 -7.42 -14.89 3.96
CA GLY A 155 -7.02 -14.05 5.10
C GLY A 155 -8.12 -13.91 6.17
N PRO A 156 -7.99 -12.97 7.12
CA PRO A 156 -6.92 -11.98 7.19
C PRO A 156 -5.57 -12.62 7.56
N ASP A 157 -4.55 -12.29 6.78
CA ASP A 157 -3.17 -12.60 7.08
C ASP A 157 -2.55 -11.42 7.86
N PHE A 158 -1.90 -11.72 8.99
CA PHE A 158 -1.15 -10.74 9.76
C PHE A 158 0.32 -10.91 9.46
N ILE A 159 0.95 -9.88 8.91
CA ILE A 159 2.26 -10.00 8.26
C ILE A 159 3.17 -8.90 8.81
N GLN A 160 4.23 -9.30 9.51
CA GLN A 160 5.32 -8.38 9.78
C GLN A 160 6.03 -8.08 8.46
N THR A 161 6.08 -6.80 8.11
CA THR A 161 6.48 -6.34 6.78
C THR A 161 7.65 -5.38 6.92
N LYS A 162 8.65 -5.56 6.06
CA LYS A 162 9.75 -4.62 5.85
C LYS A 162 9.75 -4.21 4.38
N VAL A 163 9.78 -2.92 4.11
CA VAL A 163 9.85 -2.38 2.75
C VAL A 163 10.96 -1.35 2.69
N ARG A 164 11.76 -1.41 1.63
CA ARG A 164 12.74 -0.38 1.28
C ARG A 164 12.45 0.12 -0.13
N HIS A 165 12.27 1.43 -0.28
CA HIS A 165 12.06 2.06 -1.58
C HIS A 165 13.34 2.02 -2.42
N ALA A 166 13.17 2.08 -3.74
CA ALA A 166 14.31 2.09 -4.64
C ALA A 166 15.09 3.40 -4.49
N VAL A 167 16.42 3.32 -4.55
CA VAL A 167 17.30 4.49 -4.62
C VAL A 167 17.94 4.52 -6.00
N VAL A 168 17.77 5.64 -6.69
CA VAL A 168 18.33 5.89 -8.02
C VAL A 168 19.37 6.99 -7.91
N GLU A 169 20.61 6.69 -8.30
CA GLU A 169 21.71 7.65 -8.37
C GLU A 169 22.24 7.66 -9.81
N ASN A 170 22.37 8.84 -10.41
CA ASN A 170 22.87 9.01 -11.78
C ASN A 170 22.15 8.12 -12.82
N GLY A 171 20.83 7.97 -12.68
CA GLY A 171 20.01 7.15 -13.57
C GLY A 171 20.16 5.64 -13.36
N LYS A 172 20.88 5.18 -12.33
CA LYS A 172 21.05 3.76 -11.99
C LYS A 172 20.44 3.43 -10.65
N ILE A 173 19.75 2.30 -10.57
CA ILE A 173 19.23 1.76 -9.30
C ILE A 173 20.43 1.26 -8.47
N VAL A 174 20.75 1.96 -7.39
CA VAL A 174 21.82 1.56 -6.44
C VAL A 174 21.30 0.74 -5.28
N LYS A 175 20.03 0.95 -4.89
CA LYS A 175 19.31 0.06 -3.98
C LYS A 175 17.98 -0.29 -4.62
N PRO A 176 17.68 -1.58 -4.85
CA PRO A 176 16.42 -1.97 -5.45
C PRO A 176 15.26 -1.81 -4.46
N PHE A 177 14.06 -1.60 -4.98
CA PHE A 177 12.84 -1.81 -4.21
C PHE A 177 12.87 -3.23 -3.64
N SER A 178 12.73 -3.34 -2.32
CA SER A 178 12.95 -4.61 -1.60
C SER A 178 11.86 -4.81 -0.56
N VAL A 179 11.39 -6.06 -0.45
CA VAL A 179 10.28 -6.45 0.42
C VAL A 179 10.65 -7.72 1.17
N TYR A 180 10.44 -7.73 2.48
CA TYR A 180 10.47 -8.92 3.30
C TYR A 180 9.16 -9.04 4.09
N LEU A 181 8.57 -10.23 4.07
CA LEU A 181 7.30 -10.56 4.73
C LEU A 181 7.50 -11.76 5.66
N LYS A 182 6.96 -11.67 6.87
CA LYS A 182 6.87 -12.78 7.82
C LYS A 182 5.45 -12.91 8.33
N PHE A 183 4.82 -14.04 8.00
CA PHE A 183 3.44 -14.31 8.38
C PHE A 183 3.36 -14.70 9.87
N LEU A 184 2.55 -13.97 10.62
CA LEU A 184 2.33 -14.15 12.05
C LEU A 184 1.00 -14.87 12.35
N LYS A 185 -0.03 -14.60 11.56
CA LYS A 185 -1.34 -15.28 11.57
C LYS A 185 -1.89 -15.42 10.14
N PRO A 186 -2.81 -16.36 9.88
CA PRO A 186 -3.32 -17.39 10.80
C PRO A 186 -2.29 -18.48 11.12
N THR A 187 -2.58 -19.35 12.08
CA THR A 187 -1.68 -20.46 12.50
C THR A 187 -1.22 -21.32 11.33
N SER A 188 -2.07 -21.52 10.32
CA SER A 188 -1.74 -22.29 9.10
C SER A 188 -0.63 -21.66 8.24
N LYS A 189 -0.43 -20.34 8.34
CA LYS A 189 0.62 -19.60 7.61
C LYS A 189 1.74 -19.09 8.51
N ARG A 190 1.61 -19.23 9.83
CA ARG A 190 2.58 -18.68 10.80
C ARG A 190 3.97 -19.26 10.57
N GLY A 191 4.94 -18.37 10.37
CA GLY A 191 6.33 -18.71 10.08
C GLY A 191 6.66 -18.82 8.59
N ARG A 192 5.68 -18.63 7.68
CA ARG A 192 5.98 -18.40 6.26
C ARG A 192 6.78 -17.10 6.13
N GLU A 193 7.85 -17.14 5.35
CA GLU A 193 8.71 -16.00 5.06
C GLU A 193 8.84 -15.82 3.55
N VAL A 194 8.82 -14.56 3.11
CA VAL A 194 8.92 -14.19 1.69
C VAL A 194 9.90 -13.04 1.55
N LEU A 195 10.76 -13.12 0.54
CA LEU A 195 11.73 -12.09 0.18
C LEU A 195 11.64 -11.79 -1.31
N TYR A 196 11.62 -10.49 -1.64
CA TYR A 196 11.60 -10.00 -3.01
C TYR A 196 12.52 -8.78 -3.15
N LEU A 197 13.29 -8.74 -4.24
CA LEU A 197 14.13 -7.62 -4.63
C LEU A 197 13.88 -7.35 -6.11
N HIS A 198 13.49 -6.12 -6.43
CA HIS A 198 13.22 -5.73 -7.80
C HIS A 198 14.48 -5.78 -8.67
N GLY A 199 14.39 -6.41 -9.84
CA GLY A 199 15.51 -6.56 -10.78
C GLY A 199 16.58 -7.56 -10.36
N VAL A 200 16.44 -8.25 -9.22
CA VAL A 200 17.39 -9.26 -8.73
C VAL A 200 16.81 -10.65 -8.92
N ASN A 201 17.66 -11.63 -9.29
CA ASN A 201 17.28 -13.03 -9.51
C ASN A 201 16.05 -13.19 -10.43
N ASP A 202 16.06 -12.53 -11.58
CA ASP A 202 14.95 -12.52 -12.56
C ASP A 202 13.61 -12.07 -11.95
N CYS A 203 13.63 -11.17 -10.96
CA CYS A 203 12.43 -10.73 -10.22
C CYS A 203 11.68 -11.89 -9.53
N LYS A 204 12.37 -12.99 -9.21
CA LYS A 204 11.80 -14.12 -8.46
C LYS A 204 11.59 -13.75 -7.00
N VAL A 205 10.63 -14.42 -6.39
CA VAL A 205 10.37 -14.39 -4.96
C VAL A 205 11.00 -15.60 -4.30
N CYS A 206 11.72 -15.38 -3.20
CA CYS A 206 12.19 -16.46 -2.34
C CYS A 206 11.13 -16.69 -1.27
N ILE A 207 10.55 -17.89 -1.25
CA ILE A 207 9.48 -18.24 -0.33
C ILE A 207 9.90 -19.46 0.48
N ARG A 208 9.72 -19.40 1.79
CA ARG A 208 9.66 -20.59 2.64
C ARG A 208 8.27 -20.72 3.23
N GLU A 209 7.66 -21.87 3.03
CA GLU A 209 6.33 -22.19 3.55
C GLU A 209 6.33 -22.46 5.07
N ALA A 210 5.15 -22.36 5.67
CA ALA A 210 4.94 -22.66 7.09
C ALA A 210 4.78 -24.16 7.37
N GLY A 211 4.93 -24.55 8.64
CA GLY A 211 4.67 -25.91 9.12
C GLY A 211 5.52 -26.98 8.44
N TRP A 212 4.94 -28.17 8.21
CA TRP A 212 5.65 -29.29 7.60
C TRP A 212 6.17 -29.00 6.19
N LYS A 213 5.47 -28.13 5.43
CA LYS A 213 5.90 -27.69 4.10
C LYS A 213 7.19 -26.87 4.14
N GLY A 214 7.46 -26.20 5.26
CA GLY A 214 8.72 -25.50 5.48
C GLY A 214 9.94 -26.43 5.50
N ASN A 215 9.77 -27.73 5.75
CA ASN A 215 10.88 -28.69 5.72
C ASN A 215 11.47 -28.87 4.31
N LEU A 216 10.76 -28.41 3.26
CA LEU A 216 11.26 -28.40 1.87
C LEU A 216 12.29 -27.28 1.61
N GLY A 217 12.52 -26.39 2.57
CA GLY A 217 13.44 -25.28 2.43
C GLY A 217 12.80 -24.06 1.76
N ALA A 218 13.64 -23.10 1.38
CA ALA A 218 13.22 -21.96 0.59
C ALA A 218 13.25 -22.28 -0.91
N HIS A 219 12.30 -21.72 -1.66
CA HIS A 219 12.20 -21.90 -3.11
C HIS A 219 12.11 -20.56 -3.84
N TRP A 220 12.71 -20.48 -5.02
CA TRP A 220 12.65 -19.31 -5.89
C TRP A 220 11.60 -19.53 -6.97
N LEU A 221 10.55 -18.70 -6.95
CA LEU A 221 9.44 -18.78 -7.89
C LEU A 221 9.30 -17.47 -8.65
N HIS A 222 8.83 -17.53 -9.89
CA HIS A 222 8.49 -16.31 -10.61
C HIS A 222 7.32 -15.61 -9.90
N ARG A 223 7.39 -14.28 -9.76
CA ARG A 223 6.40 -13.48 -9.01
C ARG A 223 4.97 -13.61 -9.54
N SER A 224 4.81 -13.85 -10.84
CA SER A 224 3.51 -14.05 -11.50
C SER A 224 3.13 -15.52 -11.68
N SER A 225 3.91 -16.46 -11.14
CA SER A 225 3.61 -17.88 -11.30
C SER A 225 2.27 -18.25 -10.63
N PRO A 226 1.50 -19.20 -11.19
CA PRO A 226 0.21 -19.60 -10.61
C PRO A 226 0.32 -20.02 -9.14
N LEU A 227 1.45 -20.60 -8.72
CA LEU A 227 1.67 -20.99 -7.32
C LEU A 227 1.77 -19.77 -6.38
N VAL A 228 2.41 -18.69 -6.82
CA VAL A 228 2.51 -17.44 -6.06
C VAL A 228 1.17 -16.70 -6.07
N MET A 229 0.51 -16.65 -7.23
CA MET A 229 -0.75 -15.91 -7.39
C MET A 229 -1.97 -16.64 -6.82
N LYS A 230 -1.87 -17.93 -6.49
CA LYS A 230 -2.97 -18.71 -5.89
C LYS A 230 -3.55 -18.10 -4.61
N GLU A 231 -2.75 -17.36 -3.85
CA GLU A 231 -3.19 -16.70 -2.61
C GLU A 231 -3.01 -15.17 -2.69
N ASN A 232 -2.80 -14.61 -3.88
CA ASN A 232 -2.55 -13.18 -4.06
C ASN A 232 -3.32 -12.62 -5.26
N ARG A 233 -4.00 -11.50 -5.04
CA ARG A 233 -4.67 -10.74 -6.10
C ARG A 233 -3.68 -9.91 -6.94
N HIS A 234 -2.62 -9.41 -6.30
CA HIS A 234 -1.59 -8.58 -6.91
C HIS A 234 -0.20 -9.21 -6.73
N GLU A 235 0.73 -8.84 -7.61
CA GLU A 235 2.09 -9.32 -7.49
C GLU A 235 2.81 -8.61 -6.33
N ILE A 236 3.83 -9.26 -5.77
CA ILE A 236 4.58 -8.71 -4.62
C ILE A 236 5.25 -7.35 -4.90
N HIS A 237 5.45 -6.99 -6.16
CA HIS A 237 6.10 -5.71 -6.50
C HIS A 237 5.15 -4.50 -6.35
N GLU A 238 3.85 -4.75 -6.20
CA GLU A 238 2.80 -3.74 -6.01
C GLU A 238 2.54 -3.44 -4.52
N ILE A 239 3.18 -4.19 -3.61
CA ILE A 239 3.01 -3.98 -2.17
C ILE A 239 3.61 -2.64 -1.73
N GLY A 240 3.03 -2.07 -0.68
CA GLY A 240 3.60 -0.96 0.05
C GLY A 240 2.85 0.36 -0.15
N ILE A 241 3.12 1.30 0.76
CA ILE A 241 2.35 2.55 0.84
C ILE A 241 2.55 3.43 -0.40
N GLU A 242 3.76 3.47 -0.99
CA GLU A 242 4.02 4.23 -2.22
C GLU A 242 3.20 3.69 -3.40
N ASN A 243 3.27 2.37 -3.64
CA ASN A 243 2.56 1.72 -4.73
C ASN A 243 1.04 1.82 -4.55
N LEU A 244 0.54 1.68 -3.32
CA LEU A 244 -0.86 1.90 -3.01
C LEU A 244 -1.28 3.35 -3.36
N THR A 245 -0.52 4.36 -2.93
CA THR A 245 -0.86 5.76 -3.25
C THR A 245 -0.83 6.02 -4.76
N ARG A 246 0.16 5.49 -5.49
CA ARG A 246 0.21 5.58 -6.96
C ARG A 246 -1.03 4.96 -7.59
N ARG A 247 -1.43 3.77 -7.14
CA ARG A 247 -2.60 3.06 -7.66
C ARG A 247 -3.90 3.82 -7.41
N LEU A 248 -4.04 4.45 -6.23
CA LEU A 248 -5.17 5.32 -5.91
C LEU A 248 -5.26 6.50 -6.87
N LEU A 249 -4.14 7.16 -7.14
CA LEU A 249 -4.06 8.27 -8.09
C LEU A 249 -4.36 7.81 -9.52
N GLU A 250 -3.83 6.67 -9.96
CA GLU A 250 -4.15 6.10 -11.27
C GLU A 250 -5.66 5.84 -11.42
N GLN A 251 -6.27 5.17 -10.44
CA GLN A 251 -7.72 4.88 -10.46
C GLN A 251 -8.58 6.14 -10.39
N GLY A 252 -8.10 7.15 -9.67
CA GLY A 252 -8.80 8.41 -9.47
C GLY A 252 -8.68 9.40 -10.63
N HIS A 253 -7.51 9.51 -11.28
CA HIS A 253 -7.25 10.46 -12.36
C HIS A 253 -7.47 9.90 -13.76
N ALA A 254 -7.43 8.58 -13.95
CA ALA A 254 -7.40 8.02 -15.29
C ALA A 254 -8.66 8.39 -16.09
N LYS A 255 -8.46 8.82 -17.33
CA LYS A 255 -9.51 9.04 -18.34
C LYS A 255 -10.34 7.76 -18.61
N ASP A 256 -9.76 6.60 -18.30
CA ASP A 256 -10.35 5.25 -18.34
C ASP A 256 -10.37 4.56 -16.96
N GLY A 257 -10.15 5.32 -15.88
CA GLY A 257 -10.18 4.81 -14.51
C GLY A 257 -11.59 4.45 -14.06
N ASN A 258 -11.69 3.80 -12.89
CA ASN A 258 -12.99 3.31 -12.38
C ASN A 258 -14.05 4.41 -12.22
N VAL A 259 -13.64 5.67 -12.12
CA VAL A 259 -14.52 6.84 -11.93
C VAL A 259 -14.89 7.56 -13.24
N ALA A 260 -14.18 7.30 -14.35
CA ALA A 260 -14.40 8.02 -15.59
C ALA A 260 -15.71 7.57 -16.28
N GLY A 261 -16.65 8.51 -16.41
CA GLY A 261 -17.93 8.23 -17.06
C GLY A 261 -18.82 7.23 -16.32
N VAL A 262 -18.60 7.05 -15.00
CA VAL A 262 -19.39 6.19 -14.12
C VAL A 262 -20.12 7.06 -13.10
N ASP A 263 -21.35 6.69 -12.74
CA ASP A 263 -22.09 7.38 -11.68
C ASP A 263 -21.59 6.90 -10.32
N TYR A 264 -21.15 7.83 -9.48
CA TYR A 264 -20.67 7.56 -8.13
C TYR A 264 -21.01 8.71 -7.17
N THR A 265 -20.84 8.47 -5.87
CA THR A 265 -20.80 9.50 -4.84
C THR A 265 -19.51 9.37 -4.06
N ALA A 266 -18.75 10.46 -3.93
CA ALA A 266 -17.57 10.51 -3.07
C ALA A 266 -17.86 11.28 -1.77
N THR A 267 -17.29 10.80 -0.67
CA THR A 267 -17.29 11.49 0.63
C THR A 267 -15.85 11.53 1.11
N TYR A 268 -15.35 12.74 1.39
CA TYR A 268 -14.00 12.96 1.88
C TYR A 268 -14.06 13.86 3.13
N GLY A 269 -13.28 13.52 4.15
CA GLY A 269 -13.30 14.27 5.40
C GLY A 269 -12.42 13.69 6.50
N THR A 270 -12.51 14.30 7.68
CA THR A 270 -11.83 13.90 8.93
C THR A 270 -12.79 13.11 9.84
N GLY A 271 -12.30 12.67 11.00
CA GLY A 271 -13.13 11.97 12.00
C GLY A 271 -13.26 10.47 11.78
N ALA A 272 -12.41 9.89 10.92
CA ALA A 272 -12.17 8.46 10.94
C ALA A 272 -11.06 8.13 11.95
N GLU A 273 -11.06 6.91 12.44
CA GLU A 273 -10.01 6.42 13.33
C GLU A 273 -9.59 5.01 12.89
N LEU A 274 -8.30 4.72 13.00
CA LEU A 274 -7.74 3.39 12.85
C LEU A 274 -6.94 3.05 14.11
N ASN A 275 -7.48 2.16 14.95
CA ASN A 275 -6.89 1.81 16.26
C ASN A 275 -6.49 3.06 17.08
N SER A 276 -7.42 4.00 17.22
CA SER A 276 -7.25 5.26 17.94
C SER A 276 -6.23 6.23 17.33
N ARG A 277 -5.80 6.00 16.08
CA ARG A 277 -5.07 7.01 15.30
C ARG A 277 -6.05 7.81 14.43
N PRO A 278 -6.09 9.16 14.56
CA PRO A 278 -6.91 10.00 13.71
C PRO A 278 -6.57 9.81 12.23
N CYS A 279 -7.62 9.67 11.42
CA CYS A 279 -7.52 9.47 9.99
C CYS A 279 -8.50 10.40 9.26
N ARG A 280 -8.04 10.90 8.11
CA ARG A 280 -8.96 11.31 7.04
C ARG A 280 -9.44 10.06 6.32
N TYR A 281 -10.62 10.16 5.71
CA TYR A 281 -11.18 9.07 4.91
C TYR A 281 -11.67 9.57 3.57
N LEU A 282 -11.54 8.72 2.56
CA LEU A 282 -12.24 8.81 1.28
C LEU A 282 -13.13 7.57 1.15
N GLU A 283 -14.42 7.78 0.95
CA GLU A 283 -15.35 6.72 0.56
C GLU A 283 -15.92 7.03 -0.83
N VAL A 284 -15.80 6.09 -1.75
CA VAL A 284 -16.36 6.16 -3.11
C VAL A 284 -17.38 5.04 -3.27
N ASN A 285 -18.62 5.42 -3.57
CA ASN A 285 -19.74 4.51 -3.80
C ASN A 285 -20.23 4.62 -5.24
N PHE A 286 -19.98 3.58 -6.04
CA PHE A 286 -20.47 3.48 -7.41
C PHE A 286 -21.95 3.10 -7.44
N LYS A 287 -22.74 3.79 -8.27
CA LYS A 287 -24.20 3.58 -8.40
C LYS A 287 -24.55 2.59 -9.51
N THR A 288 -23.70 2.53 -10.54
CA THR A 288 -23.92 1.67 -11.71
C THR A 288 -22.74 0.71 -11.92
N ARG A 289 -23.05 -0.58 -12.11
CA ARG A 289 -22.05 -1.61 -12.42
C ARG A 289 -21.65 -1.53 -13.88
N LYS A 290 -20.36 -1.37 -14.14
CA LYS A 290 -19.74 -1.43 -15.45
C LYS A 290 -18.52 -2.37 -15.41
N PRO A 291 -18.04 -2.85 -16.57
CA PRO A 291 -16.83 -3.68 -16.60
C PRO A 291 -15.59 -2.99 -16.00
N VAL A 292 -15.52 -1.65 -16.08
CA VAL A 292 -14.41 -0.85 -15.53
C VAL A 292 -14.40 -0.77 -14.01
N ASN A 293 -15.51 -1.05 -13.31
CA ASN A 293 -15.59 -0.97 -11.85
C ASN A 293 -16.11 -2.27 -11.22
N GLU A 294 -15.17 -3.17 -10.94
CA GLU A 294 -15.44 -4.42 -10.21
C GLU A 294 -15.99 -4.15 -8.79
N SER A 295 -15.53 -3.06 -8.17
CA SER A 295 -15.92 -2.62 -6.83
C SER A 295 -17.17 -1.72 -6.89
N LYS A 296 -18.14 -1.99 -6.01
CA LYS A 296 -19.28 -1.09 -5.72
C LYS A 296 -18.87 0.00 -4.73
N ARG A 297 -17.99 -0.32 -3.79
CA ARG A 297 -17.56 0.60 -2.73
C ARG A 297 -16.06 0.49 -2.49
N VAL A 298 -15.40 1.64 -2.34
CA VAL A 298 -13.99 1.76 -1.98
C VAL A 298 -13.87 2.69 -0.78
N LEU A 299 -13.09 2.29 0.22
CA LEU A 299 -12.76 3.07 1.41
C LEU A 299 -11.24 3.17 1.51
N VAL A 300 -10.75 4.39 1.67
CA VAL A 300 -9.34 4.68 1.93
C VAL A 300 -9.24 5.48 3.22
N LEU A 301 -8.33 5.10 4.12
CA LEU A 301 -7.99 5.92 5.28
C LEU A 301 -6.57 6.44 5.14
N PHE A 302 -6.40 7.73 5.42
CA PHE A 302 -5.12 8.43 5.45
C PHE A 302 -4.81 8.82 6.89
N ASP A 303 -3.67 8.39 7.41
CA ASP A 303 -3.21 8.79 8.73
C ASP A 303 -2.96 10.31 8.76
N GLU A 304 -3.48 11.01 9.76
CA GLU A 304 -3.37 12.49 9.82
C GLU A 304 -1.96 12.96 10.20
N GLU A 305 -1.22 12.19 10.98
CA GLU A 305 0.12 12.54 11.44
C GLU A 305 1.18 12.22 10.37
N LEU A 306 1.13 11.01 9.81
CA LEU A 306 2.08 10.55 8.80
C LEU A 306 1.70 11.01 7.38
N ASN A 307 0.45 11.44 7.15
CA ASN A 307 -0.07 11.86 5.85
C ASN A 307 0.14 10.79 4.75
N ILE A 308 -0.10 9.52 5.09
CA ILE A 308 0.01 8.36 4.18
C ILE A 308 -1.26 7.49 4.22
N PRO A 309 -1.60 6.78 3.13
CA PRO A 309 -2.69 5.81 3.18
C PRO A 309 -2.30 4.63 4.08
N VAL A 310 -3.13 4.37 5.07
CA VAL A 310 -2.94 3.29 6.05
C VAL A 310 -3.99 2.20 5.92
N ARG A 311 -5.06 2.43 5.16
CA ARG A 311 -6.06 1.41 4.85
C ARG A 311 -6.64 1.60 3.46
N TYR A 312 -6.77 0.50 2.74
CA TYR A 312 -7.55 0.39 1.51
C TYR A 312 -8.52 -0.78 1.67
N ALA A 313 -9.78 -0.60 1.33
CA ALA A 313 -10.77 -1.67 1.28
C ALA A 313 -11.69 -1.47 0.08
N ALA A 314 -11.88 -2.51 -0.70
CA ALA A 314 -12.80 -2.53 -1.84
C ALA A 314 -13.81 -3.66 -1.67
N TYR A 315 -15.07 -3.38 -2.00
CA TYR A 315 -16.20 -4.31 -1.88
C TYR A 315 -16.89 -4.48 -3.23
N ASP A 316 -17.27 -5.71 -3.56
CA ASP A 316 -18.00 -6.03 -4.78
C ASP A 316 -19.47 -5.58 -4.72
N TRP A 317 -20.20 -5.80 -5.81
CA TRP A 317 -21.61 -5.45 -5.94
C TRP A 317 -22.58 -6.27 -5.07
N SER A 318 -22.07 -7.32 -4.41
CA SER A 318 -22.77 -8.12 -3.39
C SER A 318 -22.30 -7.78 -1.97
N ASP A 319 -21.61 -6.64 -1.81
CA ASP A 319 -21.04 -6.16 -0.55
C ASP A 319 -20.03 -7.14 0.09
N ARG A 320 -19.41 -8.01 -0.70
CA ARG A 320 -18.32 -8.90 -0.26
C ARG A 320 -16.97 -8.21 -0.47
N ILE A 321 -16.00 -8.52 0.39
CA ILE A 321 -14.66 -7.95 0.27
C ILE A 321 -13.96 -8.47 -1.01
N LEU A 322 -13.47 -7.55 -1.84
CA LEU A 322 -12.58 -7.86 -2.96
C LEU A 322 -11.13 -7.85 -2.51
N GLU A 323 -10.76 -6.83 -1.75
CA GLU A 323 -9.42 -6.66 -1.21
C GLU A 323 -9.42 -5.65 -0.06
N GLU A 324 -8.51 -5.87 0.87
CA GLU A 324 -8.33 -5.11 2.09
C GLU A 324 -6.87 -5.17 2.49
N TYR A 325 -6.23 -4.00 2.60
CA TYR A 325 -4.88 -3.85 3.12
C TYR A 325 -4.91 -2.80 4.22
N THR A 326 -4.43 -3.17 5.40
CA THR A 326 -4.27 -2.23 6.53
C THR A 326 -2.84 -2.26 7.01
N TYR A 327 -2.21 -1.09 7.09
CA TYR A 327 -0.85 -0.90 7.59
C TYR A 327 -0.92 -0.30 8.99
N MET A 328 -0.43 -1.04 9.98
CA MET A 328 -0.40 -0.65 11.37
C MET A 328 1.03 -0.58 11.90
N LYS A 329 1.23 0.17 12.99
CA LYS A 329 2.52 0.24 13.69
C LYS A 329 3.66 0.59 12.73
N ILE A 330 3.40 1.53 11.82
CA ILE A 330 4.37 1.96 10.81
C ILE A 330 5.50 2.68 11.53
N GLN A 331 6.73 2.26 11.26
CA GLN A 331 7.94 2.91 11.70
C GLN A 331 8.76 3.21 10.44
N THR A 332 8.88 4.48 10.08
CA THR A 332 9.60 4.95 8.89
C THR A 332 11.08 5.15 9.21
N ASN A 333 11.92 5.03 8.18
CA ASN A 333 13.35 5.32 8.21
C ASN A 333 14.09 4.61 9.35
N VAL A 334 13.80 3.34 9.56
CA VAL A 334 14.45 2.50 10.58
C VAL A 334 15.86 2.06 10.20
N GLY A 335 16.30 2.39 8.97
CA GLY A 335 17.66 2.14 8.50
C GLY A 335 17.86 0.73 7.97
N LEU A 336 16.90 0.21 7.18
CA LEU A 336 17.00 -1.13 6.63
C LEU A 336 18.20 -1.27 5.68
N THR A 337 18.98 -2.33 5.90
CA THR A 337 20.23 -2.60 5.19
C THR A 337 20.06 -3.71 4.15
N ASP A 338 21.09 -3.97 3.34
CA ASP A 338 21.06 -5.10 2.40
C ASP A 338 20.96 -6.45 3.11
N MET A 339 21.41 -6.54 4.37
CA MET A 339 21.26 -7.75 5.17
C MET A 339 19.78 -8.04 5.46
N ASP A 340 18.95 -7.00 5.65
CA ASP A 340 17.50 -7.17 5.85
C ASP A 340 16.78 -7.77 4.63
N PHE A 341 17.42 -7.72 3.46
CA PHE A 341 16.91 -8.26 2.21
C PHE A 341 17.83 -9.34 1.61
N ASN A 342 18.52 -10.09 2.48
CA ASN A 342 19.36 -11.20 2.08
C ASN A 342 18.74 -12.53 2.52
N ALA A 343 18.58 -13.48 1.59
CA ALA A 343 18.07 -14.81 1.90
C ALA A 343 18.94 -15.57 2.91
N LYS A 344 20.23 -15.23 3.02
CA LYS A 344 21.18 -15.81 3.98
C LYS A 344 21.18 -15.14 5.35
N ASN A 345 20.34 -14.12 5.57
CA ASN A 345 20.24 -13.43 6.85
C ASN A 345 20.00 -14.47 7.98
N PRO A 346 20.84 -14.52 9.02
CA PRO A 346 20.74 -15.53 10.08
C PRO A 346 19.44 -15.44 10.91
N ASN A 347 18.74 -14.31 10.87
CA ASN A 347 17.45 -14.12 11.55
C ASN A 347 16.26 -14.64 10.74
N TYR A 348 16.47 -15.07 9.49
CA TYR A 348 15.45 -15.61 8.60
C TYR A 348 15.69 -17.10 8.37
N ASN A 349 14.62 -17.80 8.02
CA ASN A 349 14.62 -19.20 7.66
C ASN A 349 14.70 -19.41 6.14
N LEU A 350 15.21 -18.43 5.37
CA LEU A 350 15.25 -18.46 3.90
C LEU A 350 16.50 -19.15 3.32
N LYS A 351 17.12 -20.04 4.10
CA LYS A 351 18.30 -20.82 3.70
C LYS A 351 17.96 -22.09 2.96
#